data_AF-A0A9X5S9K7-F1
#
_entry.id   AF-A0A9X5S9K7-F1
#
_cell.length_a   1.000
_cell.length_b   1.000
_cell.length_c   1.000
_cell.angle_alpha   90.00
_cell.angle_beta   90.00
_cell.angle_gamma   90.00
#
_symmetry.space_group_name_H-M   'P 1'
#
loop_
_entity.id
_entity.type
_entity.pdbx_description
1 polymer ?
#
loop_
_entity_poly.entity_id
_entity_poly.type
_entity_poly.pdbx_seq_one_letter_code
_entity_poly.pdbx_strand_id
1 'polypeptide(L)' 'MFGFNGIHKEVTISMFQAMPRRDQDIVMQDLYDKGYNGKEIAKFFQLSEASVYNRINAHRGRTGNLTGNLSEK' A
#
# COMPACT_ATOMS: atom_id res chain seq x y z
N MET A 1 20.64 2.23 1.29
CA MET A 1 20.97 2.77 2.64
C MET A 1 21.04 4.28 2.49
N PHE A 2 20.12 5.05 3.10
CA PHE A 2 20.18 6.51 3.40
C PHE A 2 18.76 6.98 3.75
N GLY A 3 18.44 7.33 5.01
CA GLY A 3 17.32 8.24 5.28
C GLY A 3 16.50 8.17 6.59
N PHE A 4 16.11 6.99 7.10
CA PHE A 4 15.11 6.92 8.20
C PHE A 4 15.33 5.78 9.21
N ASN A 5 16.58 5.48 9.56
CA ASN A 5 16.87 4.48 10.60
C ASN A 5 16.97 5.17 11.97
N GLY A 6 15.86 5.22 12.71
CA GLY A 6 15.77 5.82 14.04
C GLY A 6 14.35 5.82 14.62
N ILE A 7 14.14 6.55 15.71
CA ILE A 7 12.87 6.61 16.46
C ILE A 7 11.66 6.97 15.58
N HIS A 8 11.83 7.74 14.51
CA HIS A 8 10.74 8.08 13.57
C HIS A 8 10.11 6.86 12.92
N LYS A 9 10.92 5.85 12.54
CA LYS A 9 10.40 4.61 11.97
C LYS A 9 9.56 3.87 13.02
N GLU A 10 10.09 3.73 14.23
CA GLU A 10 9.41 3.01 15.31
C GLU A 10 8.13 3.71 15.75
N VAL A 11 8.13 5.05 15.83
CA VAL A 11 6.92 5.85 16.08
C VAL A 11 5.91 5.66 14.96
N THR A 12 6.33 5.70 13.69
CA THR A 12 5.40 5.50 12.55
C THR A 12 4.75 4.12 12.60
N ILE A 13 5.52 3.07 12.88
CA ILE A 13 5.00 1.70 13.02
C ILE A 13 4.05 1.62 14.21
N SER A 14 4.43 2.18 15.36
CA SER A 14 3.60 2.20 16.57
C SER A 14 2.27 2.92 16.33
N MET A 15 2.31 4.11 15.70
CA MET A 15 1.10 4.84 15.33
C MET A 15 0.24 4.02 14.37
N PHE A 16 0.82 3.42 13.33
CA PHE A 16 0.09 2.59 12.40
C PHE A 16 -0.61 1.41 13.09
N GLN A 17 0.09 0.72 13.98
CA GLN A 17 -0.45 -0.43 14.73
C GLN A 17 -1.54 -0.01 15.72
N ALA A 18 -1.47 1.21 16.28
CA ALA A 18 -2.48 1.76 17.18
C ALA A 18 -3.76 2.23 16.48
N MET A 19 -3.71 2.45 15.15
CA MET A 19 -4.90 2.85 14.39
C MET A 19 -5.94 1.72 14.30
N PRO A 20 -7.24 2.04 14.22
CA PRO A 20 -8.27 1.10 13.84
C PRO A 20 -7.95 0.38 12.53
N ARG A 21 -8.43 -0.87 12.41
CA ARG A 21 -8.15 -1.73 11.25
C ARG A 21 -8.46 -1.08 9.91
N ARG A 22 -9.61 -0.39 9.82
CA ARG A 22 -10.05 0.33 8.63
C ARG A 22 -9.06 1.41 8.20
N ASP A 23 -8.51 2.15 9.16
CA ASP A 23 -7.60 3.26 8.87
C ASP A 23 -6.24 2.74 8.41
N GLN A 24 -5.78 1.62 8.97
CA GLN A 24 -4.62 0.90 8.45
C GLN A 24 -4.82 0.47 6.99
N ASP A 25 -6.01 -0.03 6.63
CA ASP A 25 -6.32 -0.42 5.25
C ASP A 25 -6.25 0.78 4.30
N ILE A 26 -6.78 1.93 4.72
CA ILE A 26 -6.72 3.19 3.96
C ILE A 26 -5.26 3.62 3.75
N VAL A 27 -4.42 3.61 4.79
CA VAL A 27 -3.01 3.98 4.67
C VAL A 27 -2.25 3.06 3.72
N MET A 28 -2.46 1.75 3.82
CA MET A 28 -1.82 0.80 2.89
C MET A 28 -2.32 0.98 1.46
N GLN A 29 -3.61 1.27 1.26
CA GLN A 29 -4.16 1.55 -0.05
C GLN A 29 -3.55 2.82 -0.66
N ASP A 30 -3.46 3.90 0.10
CA ASP A 30 -2.86 5.16 -0.36
C ASP A 30 -1.38 4.99 -0.75
N LEU A 31 -0.61 4.22 0.03
CA LEU A 31 0.78 3.88 -0.33
C LEU A 31 0.85 3.05 -1.61
N TYR A 32 -0.05 2.08 -1.77
CA TYR A 32 -0.11 1.28 -2.99
C TYR A 32 -0.46 2.15 -4.22
N ASP A 33 -1.43 3.05 -4.07
CA ASP A 33 -1.86 3.99 -5.10
C ASP A 33 -0.73 4.97 -5.48
N LYS A 34 0.20 5.26 -4.56
CA LYS A 34 1.42 6.04 -4.81
C LYS A 34 2.56 5.26 -5.48
N GLY A 35 2.35 3.97 -5.77
CA GLY A 35 3.28 3.12 -6.51
C GLY A 35 4.19 2.24 -5.65
N TYR A 36 4.04 2.24 -4.33
CA TYR A 36 4.73 1.26 -3.48
C TYR A 36 4.10 -0.12 -3.67
N ASN A 37 4.90 -1.17 -3.76
CA ASN A 37 4.35 -2.51 -3.88
C ASN A 37 3.98 -3.12 -2.52
N GLY A 38 3.10 -4.13 -2.52
CA GLY A 38 2.61 -4.76 -1.29
C GLY A 38 3.72 -5.35 -0.41
N LYS A 39 4.83 -5.81 -1.02
CA LYS A 39 6.01 -6.34 -0.32
C LYS A 39 6.76 -5.24 0.44
N GLU A 40 6.93 -4.07 -0.16
CA GLU A 40 7.55 -2.91 0.49
C GLU A 40 6.73 -2.40 1.67
N ILE A 41 5.41 -2.28 1.47
CA ILE A 41 4.45 -1.89 2.52
C ILE A 41 4.48 -2.90 3.67
N ALA A 42 4.42 -4.20 3.35
CA ALA A 42 4.47 -5.28 4.33
C ALA A 42 5.77 -5.22 5.16
N LYS A 43 6.91 -5.05 4.49
CA LYS A 43 8.22 -4.93 5.14
C LYS A 43 8.30 -3.71 6.06
N PHE A 44 7.75 -2.57 5.64
CA PHE A 44 7.81 -1.34 6.44
C PHE A 44 6.96 -1.46 7.72
N PHE A 45 5.72 -1.93 7.61
CA PHE A 45 4.79 -2.05 8.74
C PHE A 45 4.88 -3.38 9.51
N GLN A 46 5.85 -4.23 9.18
CA GLN A 46 6.07 -5.54 9.81
C GLN A 46 4.84 -6.46 9.70
N LEU A 47 4.22 -6.47 8.52
CA LEU A 47 3.07 -7.33 8.18
C LEU A 47 3.52 -8.46 7.26
N SER A 48 2.67 -9.49 7.12
CA SER A 48 2.84 -10.44 6.02
C SER A 48 2.38 -9.82 4.70
N GLU A 49 3.08 -10.14 3.61
CA GLU A 49 2.72 -9.70 2.25
C GLU A 49 1.30 -10.13 1.88
N ALA A 50 0.92 -11.36 2.24
CA ALA A 50 -0.44 -11.87 2.06
C ALA A 50 -1.48 -11.02 2.80
N SER A 51 -1.18 -10.57 4.03
CA SER A 51 -2.11 -9.71 4.77
C SER A 51 -2.33 -8.39 4.03
N VAL A 52 -1.28 -7.77 3.49
CA VAL A 52 -1.39 -6.52 2.74
C VAL A 52 -2.26 -6.72 1.50
N TYR A 53 -1.98 -7.70 0.65
CA TYR A 53 -2.75 -7.95 -0.58
C TYR A 53 -4.20 -8.36 -0.34
N ASN A 54 -4.51 -9.01 0.79
CA ASN A 54 -5.89 -9.33 1.15
C ASN A 54 -6.70 -8.08 1.58
N ARG A 55 -6.05 -6.96 1.84
CA ARG A 55 -6.67 -5.74 2.39
C ARG A 55 -6.71 -4.58 1.40
N ILE A 56 -5.75 -4.51 0.50
CA ILE A 56 -5.69 -3.47 -0.54
C ILE A 56 -6.32 -3.96 -1.84
N ASN A 57 -6.89 -3.05 -2.61
CA ASN A 57 -7.36 -3.32 -3.96
C ASN A 57 -6.18 -3.30 -4.97
N ALA A 58 -5.44 -4.40 -5.02
CA ALA A 58 -4.30 -4.58 -5.92
C ALA A 58 -4.69 -4.68 -7.41
N HIS A 59 -5.98 -4.75 -7.74
CA HIS A 59 -6.46 -4.83 -9.12
C HIS A 59 -6.71 -3.46 -9.77
N ARG A 60 -6.60 -2.37 -9.01
CA ARG A 60 -6.84 -1.00 -9.51
C ARG A 60 -5.81 -0.50 -10.54
N GLY A 61 -4.75 -1.26 -10.80
CA GLY A 61 -3.80 -1.05 -11.91
C GLY A 61 -4.04 -1.89 -13.17
N ARG A 62 -5.06 -2.78 -13.20
CA ARG A 62 -5.40 -3.58 -14.41
C ARG A 62 -6.60 -3.05 -15.20
N THR A 63 -7.36 -2.09 -14.66
CA THR A 63 -8.53 -1.51 -15.34
C THR A 63 -8.22 -0.19 -16.07
N GLY A 64 -6.95 0.19 -16.18
CA GLY A 64 -6.53 1.38 -16.94
C GLY A 64 -6.11 1.14 -18.39
N ASN A 65 -6.03 -0.13 -18.84
CA ASN A 65 -5.58 -0.49 -20.20
C ASN A 65 -6.46 -1.53 -20.92
N LEU A 66 -7.67 -1.80 -20.41
CA LEU A 66 -8.65 -2.64 -21.12
C LEU A 66 -9.74 -1.84 -21.85
N THR A 67 -9.73 -0.50 -21.75
CA THR A 67 -10.43 0.38 -22.68
C THR A 67 -9.47 0.84 -23.77
N GLY A 68 -8.99 -0.11 -24.56
CA GLY A 68 -8.46 0.20 -25.87
C GLY A 68 -9.62 0.59 -26.80
N ASN A 69 -9.42 1.65 -27.58
CA ASN A 69 -9.80 1.69 -28.99
C ASN A 69 -11.24 1.25 -29.34
N LEU A 70 -12.25 1.91 -28.77
CA LEU A 70 -13.59 1.98 -29.36
C LEU A 70 -14.00 3.44 -29.54
N SER A 71 -13.30 4.10 -30.45
CA SER A 71 -13.83 5.24 -31.19
C SER A 71 -13.16 5.26 -32.57
N GLU A 72 -13.28 4.15 -33.29
CA GLU A 72 -13.23 4.20 -34.75
C GLU A 72 -14.64 4.44 -35.29
N LYS A 73 -14.71 5.42 -36.20
CA LYS A 73 -15.81 5.89 -37.05
C LYS A 73 -16.59 7.10 -36.57
#